data_AF-A0A957DPP2-F1
#
_entry.id   AF-A0A957DPP2-F1
#
_cell.length_a   1.000
_cell.length_b   1.000
_cell.length_c   1.000
_cell.angle_alpha   90.00
_cell.angle_beta   90.00
_cell.angle_gamma   90.00
#
_symmetry.space_group_name_H-M   'P 1'
#
loop_
_entity.id
_entity.type
_entity.pdbx_description
1 polymer ?
#
loop_
_entity_poly.entity_id
_entity_poly.type
_entity_poly.pdbx_seq_one_letter_code
_entity_poly.pdbx_strand_id
1 'polypeptide(L)'
;MLSTLSPCNLVTLSPAHHYNTPMRLILSHENADFDAVASQLAASKLTPDGIMLLARRQNRNVEQFLTLYWDAFRFVRPSEWRKQRVKEVLLVDTQSLNSVRGMVAKPAVHVIDHHTEQTPPAAWTAQVEPV
;
A
#
# COMPACT_ATOMS: atom_id res chain seq x y z
N MET A 1 -6.73 3.56 -48.45
CA MET A 1 -6.94 2.95 -47.13
C MET A 1 -6.35 3.86 -46.07
N LEU A 2 -7.15 4.77 -45.50
CA LEU A 2 -6.72 5.55 -44.33
C LEU A 2 -7.10 4.75 -43.08
N SER A 3 -6.11 4.17 -42.41
CA SER A 3 -6.29 3.55 -41.10
C SER A 3 -6.41 4.65 -40.05
N THR A 4 -7.59 4.76 -39.44
CA THR A 4 -7.86 5.61 -38.29
C THR A 4 -7.08 5.10 -37.08
N LEU A 5 -6.05 5.83 -36.67
CA LEU A 5 -5.44 5.65 -35.36
C LEU A 5 -6.31 6.40 -34.33
N SER A 6 -7.03 5.64 -33.50
CA SER A 6 -7.68 6.18 -32.30
C SER A 6 -6.62 6.75 -31.37
N PRO A 7 -6.71 8.03 -30.95
CA PRO A 7 -5.84 8.53 -29.91
C PRO A 7 -6.20 7.86 -28.58
N CYS A 8 -5.17 7.32 -27.95
CA CYS A 8 -5.15 6.74 -26.61
C CYS A 8 -5.93 7.63 -25.63
N ASN A 9 -6.89 7.06 -24.90
CA ASN A 9 -7.63 7.74 -23.84
C ASN A 9 -6.67 8.20 -22.74
N LEU A 10 -6.22 9.45 -22.83
CA LEU A 10 -5.60 10.16 -21.74
C LEU A 10 -6.70 10.43 -20.71
N VAL A 11 -6.75 9.64 -19.65
CA VAL A 11 -7.59 9.95 -18.48
C VAL A 11 -6.97 11.20 -17.84
N THR A 12 -7.41 12.37 -18.27
CA THR A 12 -7.21 13.63 -17.56
C THR A 12 -7.97 13.55 -16.24
N LEU A 13 -7.25 13.29 -15.15
CA LEU A 13 -7.78 13.48 -13.81
C LEU A 13 -7.99 14.99 -13.60
N SER A 14 -9.24 15.43 -13.72
CA SER A 14 -9.68 16.78 -13.37
C SER A 14 -9.40 17.06 -11.88
N PRO A 15 -8.94 18.27 -11.49
CA PRO A 15 -8.57 18.59 -10.10
C PRO A 15 -9.77 18.83 -9.16
N ALA A 16 -10.99 18.48 -9.57
CA ALA A 16 -12.22 18.93 -8.92
C ALA A 16 -13.16 17.81 -8.43
N HIS A 17 -12.62 16.66 -8.03
CA HIS A 17 -13.36 15.68 -7.24
C HIS A 17 -12.58 15.29 -5.98
N HIS A 18 -12.68 16.15 -4.97
CA HIS A 18 -12.42 15.79 -3.58
C HIS A 18 -13.55 14.87 -3.10
N TYR A 19 -13.48 13.60 -3.45
CA TYR A 19 -14.21 12.58 -2.70
C TYR A 19 -13.58 12.53 -1.31
N ASN A 20 -14.41 12.56 -0.28
CA ASN A 20 -14.03 12.31 1.10
C ASN A 20 -13.72 10.82 1.30
N THR A 21 -12.92 10.22 0.41
CA THR A 21 -12.47 8.84 0.53
C THR A 21 -11.57 8.80 1.77
N PRO A 22 -11.90 8.00 2.78
CA PRO A 22 -11.02 7.84 3.92
C PRO A 22 -9.67 7.36 3.41
N MET A 23 -8.62 8.09 3.76
CA MET A 23 -7.30 7.72 3.30
C MET A 23 -6.90 6.38 3.88
N ARG A 24 -6.62 5.44 2.97
CA ARG A 24 -6.18 4.09 3.25
C ARG A 24 -4.71 3.93 2.91
N LEU A 25 -3.92 3.52 3.90
CA LEU A 25 -2.53 3.11 3.68
C LEU A 25 -2.46 1.60 3.52
N ILE A 26 -1.62 1.14 2.59
CA ILE A 26 -1.21 -0.25 2.48
C ILE A 26 0.19 -0.32 3.06
N LEU A 27 0.36 -1.04 4.16
CA LEU A 27 1.62 -1.15 4.91
C LEU A 27 2.04 -2.61 5.05
N SER A 28 3.34 -2.84 5.23
CA SER A 28 3.90 -4.16 5.52
C SER A 28 4.93 -4.05 6.65
N HIS A 29 5.62 -5.15 6.97
CA HIS A 29 6.61 -5.22 8.04
C HIS A 29 7.85 -4.37 7.75
N GLU A 30 8.60 -4.03 8.81
CA GLU A 30 9.93 -3.43 8.66
C GLU A 30 10.96 -4.47 8.25
N ASN A 31 12.03 -4.04 7.56
CA ASN A 31 12.94 -4.92 6.83
C ASN A 31 12.18 -5.71 5.74
N ALA A 32 11.27 -5.02 5.04
CA ALA A 32 10.41 -5.59 4.01
C ALA A 32 11.22 -6.39 2.98
N ASP A 33 10.79 -7.63 2.73
CA ASP A 33 11.33 -8.48 1.69
C ASP A 33 10.48 -8.41 0.41
N PHE A 34 10.66 -9.38 -0.50
CA PHE A 34 9.92 -9.38 -1.75
C PHE A 34 8.44 -9.74 -1.58
N ASP A 35 8.08 -10.54 -0.57
CA ASP A 35 6.68 -10.88 -0.31
C ASP A 35 5.93 -9.63 0.15
N ALA A 36 6.49 -8.91 1.12
CA ALA A 36 5.98 -7.62 1.57
C ALA A 36 5.67 -6.63 0.43
N VAL A 37 6.64 -6.35 -0.45
CA VAL A 37 6.44 -5.37 -1.54
C VAL A 37 5.54 -5.88 -2.66
N ALA A 38 5.58 -7.18 -2.97
CA ALA A 38 4.69 -7.79 -3.95
C ALA A 38 3.23 -7.80 -3.44
N SER A 39 3.04 -8.12 -2.16
CA SER A 39 1.76 -8.09 -1.48
C SER A 39 1.19 -6.67 -1.38
N GLN A 40 2.02 -5.64 -1.15
CA GLN A 40 1.58 -4.24 -1.25
C GLN A 40 1.07 -3.91 -2.67
N LEU A 41 1.82 -4.34 -3.69
CA LEU A 41 1.43 -4.14 -5.08
C LEU A 41 0.12 -4.85 -5.40
N ALA A 42 -0.05 -6.11 -5.01
CA ALA A 42 -1.27 -6.88 -5.20
C ALA A 42 -2.47 -6.22 -4.49
N ALA A 43 -2.30 -5.83 -3.23
CA ALA A 43 -3.32 -5.14 -2.44
C ALA A 43 -3.77 -3.82 -3.09
N SER A 44 -2.86 -3.06 -3.73
CA SER A 44 -3.20 -1.84 -4.46
C SER A 44 -4.07 -2.09 -5.69
N LYS A 45 -4.02 -3.30 -6.28
CA LYS A 45 -4.89 -3.68 -7.40
C LYS A 45 -6.31 -3.98 -6.93
N LEU A 46 -6.45 -4.58 -5.74
CA LEU A 46 -7.73 -4.83 -5.09
C LEU A 46 -8.33 -3.55 -4.49
N THR A 47 -7.46 -2.59 -4.17
CA THR A 47 -7.81 -1.37 -3.45
C THR A 47 -7.23 -0.14 -4.17
N PRO A 48 -7.85 0.32 -5.27
CA PRO A 48 -7.27 1.33 -6.15
C PRO A 48 -7.02 2.71 -5.51
N ASP A 49 -7.67 3.00 -4.38
CA ASP A 49 -7.52 4.20 -3.55
C ASP A 49 -6.45 4.06 -2.46
N GLY A 50 -5.92 2.85 -2.27
CA GLY A 50 -4.89 2.55 -1.28
C GLY A 50 -3.51 3.06 -1.68
N ILE A 51 -2.84 3.75 -0.76
CA ILE A 51 -1.48 4.25 -0.96
C ILE A 51 -0.48 3.23 -0.42
N MET A 52 0.37 2.70 -1.30
CA MET A 52 1.47 1.81 -0.93
C MET A 52 2.61 2.62 -0.29
N LEU A 53 2.58 2.77 1.03
CA LEU A 53 3.66 3.41 1.77
C LEU A 53 4.68 2.35 2.16
N LEU A 54 5.89 2.45 1.60
CA LEU A 54 6.96 1.50 1.88
C LEU A 54 7.36 1.53 3.36
N ALA A 55 7.88 0.40 3.85
CA ALA A 55 8.55 0.32 5.14
C ALA A 55 9.70 1.34 5.24
N ARG A 56 10.17 1.65 6.46
CA ARG A 56 11.36 2.51 6.62
C ARG A 56 12.64 1.81 6.22
N ARG A 57 12.68 0.48 6.40
CA ARG A 57 13.79 -0.38 6.02
C ARG A 57 13.27 -1.48 5.11
N GLN A 58 14.00 -1.73 4.02
CA GLN A 58 13.81 -2.88 3.15
C GLN A 58 15.05 -3.77 3.22
N ASN A 59 14.91 -5.03 2.83
CA ASN A 59 16.08 -5.85 2.57
C ASN A 59 16.88 -5.29 1.39
N ARG A 60 18.22 -5.44 1.43
CA ARG A 60 19.14 -4.86 0.42
C ARG A 60 18.79 -5.25 -1.02
N ASN A 61 18.33 -6.48 -1.23
CA ASN A 61 17.90 -6.97 -2.54
C ASN A 61 16.65 -6.24 -3.05
N VAL A 62 15.69 -5.94 -2.17
CA VAL A 62 14.49 -5.15 -2.48
C VAL A 62 14.86 -3.71 -2.77
N GLU A 63 15.76 -3.09 -1.99
CA GLU A 63 16.25 -1.73 -2.28
C GLU A 63 16.90 -1.63 -3.66
N GLN A 64 17.74 -2.61 -4.01
CA GLN A 64 18.38 -2.68 -5.32
C GLN A 64 17.35 -2.82 -6.44
N PHE A 65 16.36 -3.70 -6.26
CA PHE A 65 15.28 -3.87 -7.22
C PHE A 65 14.46 -2.59 -7.40
N LEU A 66 14.00 -1.98 -6.30
CA LEU A 66 13.22 -0.75 -6.35
C LEU A 66 14.02 0.44 -6.89
N THR A 67 15.35 0.43 -6.77
CA THR A 67 16.21 1.44 -7.39
C THR A 67 16.16 1.36 -8.92
N LEU A 68 16.12 0.14 -9.47
CA LEU A 68 16.07 -0.08 -10.92
C LEU A 68 14.68 0.15 -11.50
N TYR A 69 13.63 -0.16 -10.74
CA TYR A 69 12.24 -0.19 -11.21
C TYR A 69 11.33 0.82 -10.51
N TRP A 70 11.88 1.87 -9.90
CA TRP A 70 11.12 2.82 -9.09
C TRP A 70 9.90 3.36 -9.85
N ASP A 71 10.12 3.83 -11.08
CA ASP A 71 9.09 4.48 -11.90
C ASP A 71 8.02 3.50 -12.44
N ALA A 72 8.26 2.18 -12.33
CA ALA A 72 7.28 1.17 -12.73
C ALA A 72 6.15 1.02 -11.69
N PHE A 73 6.36 1.50 -10.47
CA PHE A 73 5.44 1.32 -9.35
C PHE A 73 5.05 2.66 -8.72
N ARG A 74 3.91 2.68 -8.03
CA ARG A 74 3.37 3.89 -7.36
C ARG A 74 3.60 3.84 -5.85
N PHE A 75 4.80 3.40 -5.45
CA PHE A 75 5.19 3.42 -4.05
C PHE A 75 5.42 4.85 -3.56
N VAL A 76 5.17 5.09 -2.29
CA VAL A 76 5.53 6.32 -1.59
C VAL A 76 6.62 6.00 -0.58
N ARG A 77 7.70 6.79 -0.56
CA ARG A 77 8.72 6.66 0.49
C ARG A 77 8.22 7.27 1.80
N PRO A 78 8.61 6.74 2.96
CA PRO A 78 8.34 7.38 4.25
C PRO A 78 8.77 8.85 4.34
N SER A 79 9.84 9.24 3.63
CA SER A 79 10.33 10.63 3.56
C SER A 79 9.43 11.55 2.74
N GLU A 80 8.71 11.01 1.76
CA GLU A 80 7.80 11.74 0.87
C GLU A 80 6.38 11.81 1.45
N TRP A 81 6.10 11.00 2.47
CA TRP A 81 4.80 10.96 3.13
C TRP A 81 4.48 12.27 3.86
N ARG A 82 3.53 13.02 3.31
CA ARG A 82 3.00 14.24 3.94
C ARG A 82 1.93 13.85 4.96
N LYS A 83 1.86 14.58 6.08
CA LYS A 83 0.84 14.34 7.12
C LYS A 83 -0.55 14.55 6.52
N GLN A 84 -1.24 13.45 6.29
CA GLN A 84 -2.65 13.42 5.94
C GLN A 84 -3.40 12.51 6.92
N ARG A 85 -4.71 12.69 7.07
CA ARG A 85 -5.49 12.00 8.10
C ARG A 85 -5.81 10.56 7.67
N VAL A 86 -4.99 9.61 8.09
CA VAL A 86 -5.16 8.18 7.79
C VAL A 86 -6.18 7.58 8.74
N LYS A 87 -7.29 7.09 8.18
CA LYS A 87 -8.38 6.46 8.94
C LYS A 87 -8.39 4.94 8.79
N GLU A 88 -7.76 4.43 7.75
CA GLU A 88 -7.80 3.01 7.40
C GLU A 88 -6.41 2.51 7.02
N VAL A 89 -6.12 1.28 7.41
CA VAL A 89 -4.85 0.61 7.11
C VAL A 89 -5.15 -0.80 6.62
N LEU A 90 -4.58 -1.16 5.48
CA LEU A 90 -4.46 -2.54 5.02
C LEU A 90 -3.03 -2.99 5.30
N LEU A 91 -2.87 -3.89 6.27
CA LEU A 91 -1.62 -4.58 6.56
C LEU A 91 -1.50 -5.79 5.65
N VAL A 92 -0.34 -5.95 5.02
CA VAL A 92 -0.02 -7.10 4.20
C VAL A 92 1.29 -7.71 4.66
N ASP A 93 1.37 -9.05 4.65
CA ASP A 93 2.57 -9.80 5.07
C ASP A 93 3.03 -9.43 6.50
N THR A 94 2.06 -8.99 7.33
CA THR A 94 2.31 -8.64 8.72
C THR A 94 1.00 -8.50 9.49
N GLN A 95 1.07 -8.80 10.79
CA GLN A 95 0.02 -8.46 11.76
C GLN A 95 0.43 -7.31 12.69
N SER A 96 1.54 -6.63 12.40
CA SER A 96 2.08 -5.54 13.23
C SER A 96 1.85 -4.17 12.60
N LEU A 97 1.12 -3.29 13.32
CA LEU A 97 0.84 -1.92 12.86
C LEU A 97 1.93 -0.95 13.33
N ASN A 98 2.72 -0.46 12.38
CA ASN A 98 3.68 0.62 12.63
C ASN A 98 3.00 2.00 12.60
N SER A 99 3.38 2.88 13.53
CA SER A 99 2.84 4.25 13.59
C SER A 99 3.31 5.08 12.39
N VAL A 100 2.34 5.66 11.68
CA VAL A 100 2.58 6.56 10.54
C VAL A 100 2.08 7.96 10.87
N ARG A 101 2.83 8.98 10.44
CA ARG A 101 2.48 10.38 10.64
C ARG A 101 1.08 10.68 10.07
N GLY A 102 0.15 11.09 10.93
CA GLY A 102 -1.23 11.43 10.51
C GLY A 102 -2.25 10.30 10.68
N MET A 103 -1.81 9.12 11.14
CA MET A 103 -2.70 8.05 11.60
C MET A 103 -3.53 8.50 12.79
N VAL A 104 -4.84 8.26 12.73
CA VAL A 104 -5.74 8.47 13.87
C VAL A 104 -5.45 7.44 14.98
N ALA A 105 -5.86 7.71 16.22
CA ALA A 105 -5.57 6.83 17.35
C ALA A 105 -6.15 5.40 17.22
N LYS A 106 -7.26 5.25 16.49
CA LYS A 106 -7.94 3.98 16.25
C LYS A 106 -8.36 3.88 14.78
N PRO A 107 -7.41 3.60 13.86
CA PRO A 107 -7.77 3.39 12.46
C PRO A 107 -8.55 2.08 12.31
N ALA A 108 -9.36 1.95 11.27
CA ALA A 108 -9.85 0.63 10.85
C ALA A 108 -8.66 -0.14 10.24
N VAL A 109 -8.45 -1.37 10.68
CA VAL A 109 -7.31 -2.19 10.24
C VAL A 109 -7.82 -3.49 9.64
N HIS A 110 -7.34 -3.76 8.44
CA HIS A 110 -7.55 -5.00 7.71
C HIS A 110 -6.20 -5.69 7.52
N VAL A 111 -6.12 -6.99 7.74
CA VAL A 111 -4.88 -7.78 7.63
C VAL A 111 -5.05 -8.85 6.56
N ILE A 112 -4.07 -8.98 5.67
CA ILE A 112 -3.87 -10.11 4.78
C ILE A 112 -2.47 -10.64 5.06
N ASP A 113 -2.35 -11.83 5.63
CA ASP A 113 -1.07 -12.38 6.06
C ASP A 113 -1.07 -13.90 5.91
N HIS A 114 0.09 -14.53 6.03
CA HIS A 114 0.26 -15.98 6.10
C HIS A 114 0.88 -16.47 7.40
N HIS A 115 1.45 -15.56 8.21
CA HIS A 115 2.08 -15.88 9.48
C HIS A 115 1.03 -16.28 10.53
N THR A 116 1.27 -17.38 11.23
CA THR A 116 0.31 -17.94 12.22
C THR A 116 0.74 -17.72 13.66
N GLU A 117 1.93 -17.16 13.89
CA GLU A 117 2.50 -16.96 15.22
C GLU A 117 1.86 -15.79 15.97
N GLN A 118 1.10 -14.94 15.28
CA GLN A 118 0.46 -13.77 15.84
C GLN A 118 -1.06 -13.91 15.74
N THR A 119 -1.76 -13.33 16.72
CA THR A 119 -3.20 -13.12 16.67
C THR A 119 -3.47 -11.63 16.56
N PRO A 120 -4.12 -11.15 15.49
CA PRO A 120 -4.47 -9.75 15.37
C PRO A 120 -5.43 -9.33 16.49
N PRO A 121 -5.39 -8.07 16.94
CA PRO A 121 -6.39 -7.55 17.87
C PRO A 121 -7.82 -7.82 17.39
N ALA A 122 -8.72 -8.20 18.29
CA ALA A 122 -10.11 -8.54 17.97
C ALA A 122 -10.90 -7.41 17.28
N ALA A 123 -10.44 -6.16 17.38
CA ALA A 123 -11.03 -5.01 16.70
C ALA A 123 -10.66 -4.91 15.22
N TRP A 124 -9.71 -5.72 14.75
CA TRP A 124 -9.24 -5.75 13.36
C TRP A 124 -9.92 -6.89 12.61
N THR A 125 -10.05 -6.76 11.29
CA THR A 125 -10.43 -7.90 10.44
C THR A 125 -9.17 -8.52 9.85
N ALA A 126 -9.09 -9.85 9.79
CA ALA A 126 -7.92 -10.53 9.26
C ALA A 126 -8.29 -11.72 8.36
N GLN A 127 -7.54 -11.88 7.28
CA GLN A 127 -7.46 -13.09 6.46
C GLN A 127 -6.04 -13.62 6.63
N VAL A 128 -5.91 -14.76 7.30
CA VAL A 128 -4.62 -15.41 7.53
C VAL A 128 -4.65 -16.81 6.93
N GLU A 129 -3.87 -17.01 5.87
CA GLU A 129 -3.82 -18.26 5.12
C GLU A 129 -2.38 -18.81 5.15
N PRO A 130 -2.11 -19.92 5.86
CA PRO A 130 -0.77 -20.50 5.93
C PRO A 130 -0.26 -20.94 4.54
N VAL A 131 1.01 -20.66 4.26
CA VAL A 131 1.72 -21.13 3.04
C VAL A 131 2.43 -22.46 3.27
#